data_AF-A0A8H6N3C8-F1
#
_entry.id   AF-A0A8H6N3C8-F1
#
_cell.length_a   1.000
_cell.length_b   1.000
_cell.length_c   1.000
_cell.angle_alpha   90.00
_cell.angle_beta   90.00
_cell.angle_gamma   90.00
#
_symmetry.space_group_name_H-M   'P 1'
#
loop_
_entity.id
_entity.type
_entity.pdbx_description
1 polymer ?
#
loop_
_entity_poly.entity_id
_entity_poly.type
_entity_poly.pdbx_seq_one_letter_code
_entity_poly.pdbx_strand_id
1 'polypeptide(L)'
;MANSSFHAEVALGLTQFYTKLSQTPHLSPDAIQHPPPGGWTDAELDVDGLRSSLGRSEAVVDLLRHLPYIRPVETGPQTWQWPIFPKTKAMRYLRDHSSLLDPGLEGLFELVHLPPHIVSLTHPAGEYTLYGPQWWLADCETGRVTKYAGPPRGESLAEEFESEWKKAPTYAPADFFQEVTTMLGKDFYPIPALVPGIEADFSTPDRRERTALYQIYMFSGWRHGHGPGPSFDREKCRKDLETFLKEQQKREARRKRKAEAEHLLPPRRRRRDHAAQPVGYDRNAIVAGLTRYYETLARMAFFPPSMIQHPPNGRWGDDEFLPREKTLLLGFNYRVVDLLRRLPYLDVDESHEDNRWPVVGRGEPQRYLADNPQLNEDLTPEKATPEGLFASGIFPFPERMPEGLVPVAGGAEGEWWIVDTDAGTVLVYDPGNKKVGDAPDDQPWLWTPPRPAGVFFEELVDGLYNLDLVPVPRPDTDVAENYPEIWGAIREDDDDDDMLDADVEDVREIYREHGWPDLDKFRRQECYDALVKYRTKLLEEEAEDDYGPA
;
A
#
# COMPACT_ATOMS: atom_id res chain seq x y z
N MET A 1 -9.95 -28.08 36.53
CA MET A 1 -10.78 -28.56 35.41
C MET A 1 -10.89 -27.53 34.28
N ALA A 2 -10.94 -26.21 34.55
CA ALA A 2 -10.98 -25.18 33.51
C ALA A 2 -9.74 -25.14 32.59
N ASN A 3 -8.51 -25.19 33.14
CA ASN A 3 -7.27 -25.10 32.33
C ASN A 3 -7.08 -26.24 31.32
N SER A 4 -7.59 -27.44 31.60
CA SER A 4 -7.48 -28.57 30.66
C SER A 4 -8.32 -28.38 29.40
N SER A 5 -9.43 -27.63 29.46
CA SER A 5 -10.24 -27.29 28.26
C SER A 5 -9.51 -26.27 27.41
N PHE A 6 -8.97 -25.23 28.05
CA PHE A 6 -8.18 -24.19 27.37
C PHE A 6 -6.97 -24.75 26.62
N HIS A 7 -6.17 -25.62 27.26
CA HIS A 7 -5.00 -26.23 26.60
C HIS A 7 -5.39 -27.04 25.37
N ALA A 8 -6.46 -27.84 25.48
CA ALA A 8 -6.97 -28.65 24.38
C ALA A 8 -7.51 -27.78 23.24
N GLU A 9 -8.21 -26.68 23.54
CA GLU A 9 -8.76 -25.77 22.54
C GLU A 9 -7.66 -25.00 21.79
N VAL A 10 -6.62 -24.51 22.49
CA VAL A 10 -5.47 -23.86 21.84
C VAL A 10 -4.72 -24.85 20.95
N ALA A 11 -4.44 -26.05 21.46
CA ALA A 11 -3.77 -27.11 20.70
C ALA A 11 -4.57 -27.50 19.44
N LEU A 12 -5.89 -27.66 19.58
CA LEU A 12 -6.78 -28.01 18.47
C LEU A 12 -6.82 -26.89 17.43
N GLY A 13 -7.03 -25.65 17.85
CA GLY A 13 -7.11 -24.49 16.94
C GLY A 13 -5.81 -24.26 16.17
N LEU A 14 -4.66 -24.33 16.86
CA LEU A 14 -3.36 -24.20 16.21
C LEU A 14 -3.08 -25.36 15.24
N THR A 15 -3.46 -26.59 15.62
CA THR A 15 -3.36 -27.77 14.74
C THR A 15 -4.19 -27.58 13.47
N GLN A 16 -5.43 -27.12 13.59
CA GLN A 16 -6.31 -26.86 12.46
C GLN A 16 -5.76 -25.77 11.55
N PHE A 17 -5.24 -24.68 12.14
CA PHE A 17 -4.62 -23.59 11.40
C PHE A 17 -3.39 -24.05 10.60
N TYR A 18 -2.45 -24.76 11.22
CA TYR A 18 -1.28 -25.32 10.51
C TYR A 18 -1.68 -26.34 9.46
N THR A 19 -2.67 -27.19 9.75
CA THR A 19 -3.21 -28.14 8.76
C THR A 19 -3.75 -27.40 7.54
N LYS A 20 -4.48 -26.30 7.75
CA LYS A 20 -5.01 -25.46 6.67
C LYS A 20 -3.88 -24.82 5.84
N LEU A 21 -2.85 -24.28 6.49
CA LEU A 21 -1.66 -23.76 5.79
C LEU A 21 -0.97 -24.85 4.96
N SER A 22 -0.90 -26.09 5.47
CA SER A 22 -0.26 -27.21 4.77
C SER A 22 -0.99 -27.71 3.52
N GLN A 23 -2.27 -27.32 3.36
CA GLN A 23 -3.02 -27.58 2.14
C GLN A 23 -2.56 -26.69 0.98
N THR A 24 -1.82 -25.61 1.28
CA THR A 24 -1.26 -24.70 0.27
C THR A 24 0.15 -25.17 -0.17
N PRO A 25 0.72 -24.58 -1.24
CA PRO A 25 2.13 -24.80 -1.59
C PRO A 25 3.15 -24.23 -0.59
N HIS A 26 2.72 -23.42 0.39
CA HIS A 26 3.61 -22.72 1.33
C HIS A 26 4.19 -23.64 2.40
N LEU A 27 3.37 -24.51 3.01
CA LEU A 27 3.82 -25.42 4.05
C LEU A 27 3.61 -26.88 3.62
N SER A 28 4.58 -27.75 3.90
CA SER A 28 4.39 -29.19 3.72
C SER A 28 3.64 -29.79 4.91
N PRO A 29 2.68 -30.70 4.74
CA PRO A 29 2.06 -31.44 5.85
C PRO A 29 3.10 -32.14 6.73
N ASP A 30 4.16 -32.67 6.11
CA ASP A 30 5.24 -33.33 6.84
C ASP A 30 6.01 -32.37 7.75
N ALA A 31 6.00 -31.06 7.49
CA ALA A 31 6.69 -30.08 8.32
C ALA A 31 6.02 -29.89 9.70
N ILE A 32 4.79 -30.35 9.89
CA ILE A 32 4.07 -30.24 11.16
C ILE A 32 4.45 -31.42 12.06
N GLN A 33 4.98 -31.11 13.24
CA GLN A 33 5.26 -32.05 14.32
C GLN A 33 4.14 -32.01 15.34
N HIS A 34 3.39 -33.12 15.44
CA HIS A 34 2.37 -33.28 16.45
C HIS A 34 2.97 -33.82 17.76
N PRO A 35 2.45 -33.38 18.92
CA PRO A 35 2.87 -33.91 20.20
C PRO A 35 2.52 -35.41 20.32
N PRO A 36 3.32 -36.21 21.05
CA PRO A 36 2.94 -37.55 21.46
C PRO A 36 1.65 -37.56 22.29
N PRO A 37 0.96 -38.72 22.47
CA PRO A 37 -0.28 -38.80 23.26
C PRO A 37 -0.16 -38.29 24.72
N GLY A 38 1.04 -38.26 25.29
CA GLY A 38 1.34 -37.71 26.62
C GLY A 38 1.89 -36.28 26.62
N GLY A 39 2.00 -35.64 25.45
CA GLY A 39 2.71 -34.38 25.27
C GLY A 39 4.23 -34.55 25.11
N TRP A 40 4.90 -33.45 24.78
CA TRP A 40 6.36 -33.37 24.72
C TRP A 40 6.97 -33.53 26.11
N THR A 41 8.03 -34.32 26.22
CA THR A 41 8.74 -34.54 27.49
C THR A 41 9.65 -33.35 27.83
N ASP A 42 10.10 -33.24 29.08
CA ASP A 42 11.07 -32.19 29.51
C ASP A 42 12.44 -32.31 28.80
N ALA A 43 12.72 -33.48 28.21
CA ALA A 43 13.91 -33.71 27.38
C ALA A 43 13.73 -33.19 25.94
N GLU A 44 12.49 -33.04 25.48
CA GLU A 44 12.15 -32.54 24.13
C GLU A 44 11.78 -31.06 24.16
N LEU A 45 11.08 -30.60 25.21
CA LEU A 45 10.69 -29.20 25.42
C LEU A 45 11.80 -28.44 26.16
N ASP A 46 12.05 -27.20 25.78
CA ASP A 46 13.02 -26.31 26.42
C ASP A 46 12.48 -25.72 27.74
N VAL A 47 12.18 -26.61 28.69
CA VAL A 47 11.63 -26.25 30.01
C VAL A 47 12.59 -25.36 30.80
N ASP A 48 13.90 -25.56 30.61
CA ASP A 48 14.93 -24.76 31.27
C ASP A 48 14.90 -23.32 30.75
N GLY A 49 14.88 -23.10 29.43
CA GLY A 49 14.71 -21.76 28.85
C GLY A 49 13.41 -21.09 29.27
N LEU A 50 12.29 -21.83 29.27
CA LEU A 50 10.98 -21.31 29.68
C LEU A 50 10.97 -20.85 31.15
N ARG A 51 11.54 -21.62 32.07
CA ARG A 51 11.54 -21.30 33.50
C ARG A 51 12.63 -20.31 33.87
N SER A 52 13.85 -20.50 33.38
CA SER A 52 15.02 -19.71 33.78
C SER A 52 15.16 -18.42 33.00
N SER A 53 14.91 -18.42 31.69
CA SER A 53 15.07 -17.23 30.85
C SER A 53 13.79 -16.40 30.81
N LEU A 54 12.63 -17.05 30.72
CA LEU A 54 11.35 -16.36 30.61
C LEU A 54 10.52 -16.34 31.91
N GLY A 55 10.85 -17.12 32.94
CA GLY A 55 10.05 -17.14 34.18
C GLY A 55 8.61 -17.66 34.02
N ARG A 56 8.35 -18.55 33.05
CA ARG A 56 7.01 -19.09 32.77
C ARG A 56 6.53 -20.07 33.86
N SER A 57 5.23 -20.09 34.10
CA SER A 57 4.54 -20.95 35.08
C SER A 57 4.37 -22.40 34.60
N GLU A 58 4.06 -23.31 35.52
CA GLU A 58 3.74 -24.71 35.18
C GLU A 58 2.54 -24.85 34.23
N ALA A 59 1.56 -23.95 34.31
CA ALA A 59 0.41 -23.98 33.41
C ALA A 59 0.82 -23.69 31.97
N VAL A 60 1.75 -22.75 31.76
CA VAL A 60 2.32 -22.46 30.43
C VAL A 60 3.13 -23.64 29.91
N VAL A 61 3.99 -24.22 30.75
CA VAL A 61 4.79 -25.40 30.35
C VAL A 61 3.86 -26.55 29.95
N ASP A 62 2.80 -26.81 30.71
CA ASP A 62 1.80 -27.84 30.41
C ASP A 62 1.06 -27.57 29.09
N LEU A 63 0.66 -26.32 28.81
CA LEU A 63 0.10 -25.93 27.51
C LEU A 63 1.06 -26.27 26.36
N LEU A 64 2.32 -25.84 26.46
CA LEU A 64 3.32 -26.00 25.41
C LEU A 64 3.69 -27.47 25.12
N ARG A 65 3.50 -28.39 26.08
CA ARG A 65 3.66 -29.84 25.85
C ARG A 65 2.65 -30.40 24.86
N HIS A 66 1.51 -29.74 24.68
CA HIS A 66 0.40 -30.23 23.87
C HIS A 66 0.22 -29.47 22.55
N LEU A 67 1.10 -28.52 22.22
CA LEU A 67 1.02 -27.79 20.96
C LEU A 67 1.73 -28.54 19.81
N PRO A 68 1.20 -28.43 18.58
CA PRO A 68 1.97 -28.77 17.39
C PRO A 68 3.06 -27.72 17.14
N TYR A 69 4.20 -28.15 16.60
CA TYR A 69 5.28 -27.26 16.18
C TYR A 69 5.63 -27.47 14.72
N ILE A 70 6.11 -26.43 14.05
CA ILE A 70 6.61 -26.54 12.68
C ILE A 70 8.11 -26.83 12.72
N ARG A 71 8.59 -27.76 11.88
CA ARG A 71 10.03 -28.04 11.74
C ARG A 71 10.75 -26.81 11.18
N PRO A 72 11.95 -26.49 11.69
CA PRO A 72 12.75 -25.39 11.18
C PRO A 72 13.14 -25.62 9.71
N VAL A 73 13.43 -24.55 8.99
CA VAL A 73 13.95 -24.60 7.61
C VAL A 73 15.46 -24.90 7.68
N GLU A 74 15.90 -26.00 7.06
CA GLU A 74 17.31 -26.43 7.12
C GLU A 74 18.22 -25.70 6.10
N THR A 75 17.64 -24.93 5.17
CA THR A 75 18.37 -24.28 4.07
C THR A 75 18.09 -22.78 4.00
N GLY A 76 19.10 -21.96 4.32
CA GLY A 76 19.06 -20.50 4.13
C GLY A 76 19.93 -19.75 5.16
N PRO A 77 20.32 -18.48 4.92
CA PRO A 77 21.25 -17.78 5.80
C PRO A 77 20.68 -17.38 7.18
N GLN A 78 19.37 -17.13 7.34
CA GLN A 78 18.83 -16.51 8.58
C GLN A 78 17.36 -16.79 8.95
N THR A 79 16.71 -17.89 8.54
CA THR A 79 15.29 -18.14 8.93
C THR A 79 15.06 -19.54 9.51
N TRP A 80 15.26 -19.68 10.82
CA TRP A 80 14.99 -20.93 11.55
C TRP A 80 13.50 -21.23 11.77
N GLN A 81 12.60 -20.28 11.47
CA GLN A 81 11.18 -20.37 11.79
C GLN A 81 10.32 -20.05 10.57
N TRP A 82 9.21 -20.78 10.43
CA TRP A 82 8.24 -20.54 9.35
C TRP A 82 7.41 -19.30 9.64
N PRO A 83 7.30 -18.38 8.68
CA PRO A 83 6.22 -17.40 8.67
C PRO A 83 4.89 -18.13 8.67
N ILE A 84 3.95 -17.66 9.47
CA ILE A 84 2.58 -18.21 9.51
C ILE A 84 1.50 -17.13 9.34
N PHE A 85 1.94 -15.87 9.30
CA PHE A 85 1.11 -14.68 9.11
C PHE A 85 2.03 -13.55 8.58
N PRO A 86 1.52 -12.52 7.88
CA PRO A 86 2.31 -11.37 7.46
C PRO A 86 3.29 -10.87 8.52
N LYS A 87 4.58 -10.84 8.19
CA LYS A 87 5.65 -10.36 9.09
C LYS A 87 5.62 -11.02 10.47
N THR A 88 5.22 -12.29 10.54
CA THR A 88 5.03 -13.02 11.80
C THR A 88 5.42 -14.49 11.63
N LYS A 89 6.33 -14.96 12.49
CA LYS A 89 6.87 -16.32 12.50
C LYS A 89 6.26 -17.16 13.63
N ALA A 90 6.20 -18.46 13.43
CA ALA A 90 5.75 -19.41 14.46
C ALA A 90 6.82 -19.58 15.56
N MET A 91 6.40 -19.49 16.82
CA MET A 91 7.29 -19.82 17.94
C MET A 91 7.44 -21.33 18.10
N ARG A 92 8.68 -21.77 18.34
CA ARG A 92 9.02 -23.17 18.62
C ARG A 92 9.74 -23.24 19.96
N TYR A 93 9.23 -24.07 20.87
CA TYR A 93 9.82 -24.25 22.20
C TYR A 93 10.48 -25.62 22.40
N LEU A 94 10.62 -26.43 21.35
CA LEU A 94 11.33 -27.70 21.41
C LEU A 94 12.85 -27.45 21.44
N ARG A 95 13.58 -28.21 22.25
CA ARG A 95 15.04 -28.07 22.42
C ARG A 95 15.80 -28.19 21.09
N ASP A 96 15.29 -29.00 20.17
CA ASP A 96 15.81 -29.06 18.80
C ASP A 96 15.35 -27.82 18.02
N HIS A 97 16.19 -26.78 18.05
CA HIS A 97 15.94 -25.48 17.41
C HIS A 97 14.86 -24.64 18.11
N SER A 98 14.96 -24.54 19.44
CA SER A 98 14.14 -23.62 20.24
C SER A 98 14.33 -22.18 19.75
N SER A 99 13.24 -21.45 19.56
CA SER A 99 13.24 -20.03 19.19
C SER A 99 13.98 -19.18 20.22
N LEU A 100 14.05 -19.62 21.48
CA LEU A 100 14.78 -18.92 22.55
C LEU A 100 16.31 -19.00 22.41
N LEU A 101 16.80 -19.91 21.56
CA LEU A 101 18.23 -20.06 21.28
C LEU A 101 18.68 -19.23 20.08
N ASP A 102 17.75 -18.55 19.39
CA ASP A 102 18.08 -17.69 18.26
C ASP A 102 18.76 -16.40 18.77
N PRO A 103 20.06 -16.17 18.46
CA PRO A 103 20.78 -14.99 18.91
C PRO A 103 20.26 -13.69 18.28
N GLY A 104 19.44 -13.77 17.23
CA GLY A 104 18.80 -12.65 16.56
C GLY A 104 17.30 -12.51 16.87
N LEU A 105 16.78 -13.16 17.92
CA LEU A 105 15.36 -13.04 18.28
C LEU A 105 15.02 -11.62 18.75
N GLU A 106 14.55 -10.79 17.82
CA GLU A 106 13.94 -9.50 18.14
C GLU A 106 12.73 -9.73 19.07
N GLY A 107 12.50 -8.85 20.04
CA GLY A 107 11.37 -9.03 20.95
C GLY A 107 11.58 -10.03 22.10
N LEU A 108 12.79 -10.61 22.25
CA LEU A 108 13.14 -11.42 23.43
C LEU A 108 12.93 -10.62 24.72
N PHE A 109 13.20 -9.32 24.70
CA PHE A 109 12.96 -8.43 25.83
C PHE A 109 11.48 -8.46 26.25
N GLU A 110 10.56 -8.28 25.30
CA GLU A 110 9.11 -8.31 25.52
C GLU A 110 8.66 -9.66 26.08
N LEU A 111 9.18 -10.77 25.52
CA LEU A 111 8.90 -12.12 26.00
C LEU A 111 9.31 -12.33 27.46
N VAL A 112 10.46 -11.79 27.88
CA VAL A 112 10.93 -11.87 29.28
C VAL A 112 9.99 -11.10 30.22
N HIS A 113 9.41 -9.99 29.76
CA HIS A 113 8.56 -9.11 30.57
C HIS A 113 7.08 -9.50 30.60
N LEU A 114 6.64 -10.47 29.79
CA LEU A 114 5.28 -11.00 29.88
C LEU A 114 5.05 -11.63 31.27
N PRO A 115 3.84 -11.54 31.87
CA PRO A 115 3.52 -12.23 33.12
C PRO A 115 3.75 -13.75 33.06
N PRO A 116 4.12 -14.45 34.16
CA PRO A 116 4.44 -15.89 34.15
C PRO A 116 3.35 -16.83 33.60
N HIS A 117 2.09 -16.42 33.63
CA HIS A 117 0.94 -17.19 33.11
C HIS A 117 0.66 -16.93 31.62
N ILE A 118 1.41 -16.04 30.96
CA ILE A 118 1.26 -15.69 29.54
C ILE A 118 2.41 -16.26 28.73
N VAL A 119 2.15 -16.70 27.50
CA VAL A 119 3.19 -17.09 26.53
C VAL A 119 2.82 -16.67 25.12
N SER A 120 3.80 -16.36 24.29
CA SER A 120 3.54 -16.06 22.88
C SER A 120 3.56 -17.34 22.02
N LEU A 121 2.59 -17.49 21.14
CA LEU A 121 2.55 -18.53 20.11
C LEU A 121 3.26 -18.10 18.81
N THR A 122 3.53 -16.80 18.69
CA THR A 122 4.17 -16.19 17.52
C THR A 122 5.30 -15.27 17.92
N HIS A 123 6.19 -15.01 16.96
CA HIS A 123 7.21 -14.00 17.05
C HIS A 123 7.05 -13.05 15.85
N PRO A 124 6.70 -11.78 16.09
CA PRO A 124 6.61 -10.79 15.03
C PRO A 124 8.01 -10.41 14.53
N ALA A 125 8.16 -10.33 13.21
CA ALA A 125 9.42 -10.06 12.53
C ALA A 125 9.18 -9.09 11.36
N GLY A 126 9.68 -7.86 11.48
CA GLY A 126 9.52 -6.79 10.47
C GLY A 126 8.73 -5.58 10.96
N GLU A 127 8.52 -4.61 10.06
CA GLU A 127 7.91 -3.30 10.35
C GLU A 127 6.36 -3.33 10.41
N TYR A 128 5.73 -2.25 10.88
CA TYR A 128 4.28 -2.12 11.00
C TYR A 128 3.60 -2.12 9.63
N THR A 129 2.58 -2.97 9.43
CA THR A 129 1.72 -2.96 8.22
C THR A 129 0.25 -3.12 8.63
N LEU A 130 -0.69 -2.91 7.70
CA LEU A 130 -2.15 -2.96 7.95
C LEU A 130 -2.62 -4.19 8.75
N TYR A 131 -2.02 -5.35 8.51
CA TYR A 131 -2.26 -6.58 9.26
C TYR A 131 -1.05 -7.05 10.08
N GLY A 132 0.06 -6.32 10.00
CA GLY A 132 1.45 -6.74 10.07
C GLY A 132 1.90 -7.60 11.25
N PRO A 133 3.07 -7.37 11.86
CA PRO A 133 3.62 -8.25 12.88
C PRO A 133 2.62 -8.48 14.02
N GLN A 134 2.26 -9.74 14.30
CA GLN A 134 1.29 -10.09 15.34
C GLN A 134 1.88 -10.91 16.47
N TRP A 135 1.56 -10.50 17.69
CA TRP A 135 1.71 -11.26 18.92
C TRP A 135 0.41 -12.02 19.21
N TRP A 136 0.52 -13.35 19.30
CA TRP A 136 -0.57 -14.23 19.71
C TRP A 136 -0.28 -14.72 21.13
N LEU A 137 -0.77 -13.98 22.13
CA LEU A 137 -0.44 -14.22 23.53
C LEU A 137 -1.51 -15.11 24.16
N ALA A 138 -1.13 -16.32 24.57
CA ALA A 138 -1.99 -17.25 25.29
C ALA A 138 -1.87 -17.01 26.80
N ASP A 139 -3.00 -16.72 27.44
CA ASP A 139 -3.11 -16.46 28.87
C ASP A 139 -3.73 -17.68 29.58
N CYS A 140 -2.89 -18.42 30.31
CA CYS A 140 -3.28 -19.63 31.05
C CYS A 140 -4.07 -19.33 32.34
N GLU A 141 -4.15 -18.07 32.79
CA GLU A 141 -4.93 -17.66 33.96
C GLU A 141 -6.37 -17.31 33.56
N THR A 142 -6.54 -16.52 32.49
CA THR A 142 -7.87 -16.14 32.00
C THR A 142 -8.46 -17.13 31.00
N GLY A 143 -7.65 -17.99 30.40
CA GLY A 143 -8.07 -18.93 29.35
C GLY A 143 -8.42 -18.25 28.03
N ARG A 144 -7.75 -17.13 27.72
CA ARG A 144 -7.99 -16.33 26.51
C ARG A 144 -6.72 -16.19 25.67
N VAL A 145 -6.92 -15.85 24.40
CA VAL A 145 -5.84 -15.49 23.48
C VAL A 145 -5.97 -14.00 23.14
N THR A 146 -4.89 -13.24 23.34
CA THR A 146 -4.80 -11.82 22.97
C THR A 146 -4.14 -11.70 21.61
N LYS A 147 -4.78 -10.96 20.70
CA LYS A 147 -4.24 -10.62 19.38
C LYS A 147 -3.73 -9.18 19.41
N TYR A 148 -2.42 -8.99 19.43
CA TYR A 148 -1.80 -7.66 19.44
C TYR A 148 -0.95 -7.45 18.19
N ALA A 149 -1.24 -6.40 17.42
CA ALA A 149 -0.50 -6.03 16.23
C ALA A 149 0.54 -4.96 16.57
N GLY A 150 1.81 -5.27 16.32
CA GLY A 150 2.93 -4.37 16.55
C GLY A 150 4.28 -5.08 16.43
N PRO A 151 5.31 -4.42 15.87
CA PRO A 151 6.64 -4.98 15.80
C PRO A 151 7.25 -5.12 17.20
N PRO A 152 8.31 -5.92 17.36
CA PRO A 152 9.18 -5.79 18.52
C PRO A 152 9.70 -4.36 18.67
N ARG A 153 9.60 -3.80 19.88
CA ARG A 153 9.98 -2.42 20.21
C ARG A 153 11.25 -2.33 21.05
N GLY A 154 11.67 -3.44 21.66
CA GLY A 154 12.86 -3.53 22.49
C GLY A 154 12.73 -2.81 23.84
N GLU A 155 13.86 -2.72 24.55
CA GLU A 155 13.91 -2.24 25.95
C GLU A 155 13.43 -0.80 26.12
N SER A 156 13.70 0.08 25.15
CA SER A 156 13.38 1.51 25.25
C SER A 156 11.89 1.83 25.30
N LEU A 157 11.03 0.91 24.88
CA LEU A 157 9.57 1.10 24.79
C LEU A 157 8.80 0.01 25.56
N ALA A 158 9.46 -0.60 26.55
CA ALA A 158 8.93 -1.67 27.40
C ALA A 158 7.56 -1.34 28.04
N GLU A 159 7.48 -0.18 28.69
CA GLU A 159 6.28 0.27 29.40
C GLU A 159 5.11 0.52 28.43
N GLU A 160 5.42 1.07 27.26
CA GLU A 160 4.43 1.31 26.23
C GLU A 160 3.89 -0.01 25.68
N PHE A 161 4.77 -0.96 25.33
CA PHE A 161 4.38 -2.32 24.94
C PHE A 161 3.45 -2.94 25.98
N GLU A 162 3.85 -2.94 27.27
CA GLU A 162 3.05 -3.52 28.35
C GLU A 162 1.66 -2.88 28.45
N SER A 163 1.58 -1.56 28.28
CA SER A 163 0.31 -0.83 28.33
C SER A 163 -0.59 -1.10 27.12
N GLU A 164 0.00 -1.32 25.95
CA GLU A 164 -0.71 -1.43 24.67
C GLU A 164 -1.25 -2.84 24.44
N TRP A 165 -0.44 -3.89 24.63
CA TRP A 165 -0.92 -5.26 24.40
C TRP A 165 -2.04 -5.64 25.39
N LYS A 166 -2.05 -5.06 26.59
CA LYS A 166 -3.13 -5.26 27.58
C LYS A 166 -4.47 -4.64 27.17
N LYS A 167 -4.46 -3.64 26.28
CA LYS A 167 -5.68 -3.03 25.70
C LYS A 167 -6.17 -3.78 24.47
N ALA A 168 -5.33 -4.65 23.91
CA ALA A 168 -5.64 -5.38 22.69
C ALA A 168 -6.82 -6.35 22.89
N PRO A 169 -7.57 -6.65 21.82
CA PRO A 169 -8.71 -7.55 21.90
C PRO A 169 -8.31 -8.96 22.34
N THR A 170 -9.14 -9.56 23.19
CA THR A 170 -8.95 -10.91 23.72
C THR A 170 -10.12 -11.82 23.35
N TYR A 171 -9.81 -13.09 23.05
CA TYR A 171 -10.73 -14.00 22.39
C TYR A 171 -10.76 -15.34 23.13
N ALA A 172 -11.86 -16.09 22.99
CA ALA A 172 -11.81 -17.52 23.26
C ALA A 172 -10.93 -18.20 22.19
N PRO A 173 -10.20 -19.29 22.50
CA PRO A 173 -9.30 -19.91 21.52
C PRO A 173 -10.00 -20.31 20.22
N ALA A 174 -11.21 -20.88 20.30
CA ALA A 174 -11.98 -21.26 19.12
C ALA A 174 -12.29 -20.06 18.20
N ASP A 175 -12.76 -18.95 18.77
CA ASP A 175 -13.08 -17.73 18.01
C ASP A 175 -11.82 -17.11 17.40
N PHE A 176 -10.72 -17.08 18.16
CA PHE A 176 -9.43 -16.58 17.68
C PHE A 176 -8.94 -17.36 16.45
N PHE A 177 -8.86 -18.69 16.56
CA PHE A 177 -8.35 -19.52 15.46
C PHE A 177 -9.30 -19.54 14.26
N GLN A 178 -10.62 -19.45 14.48
CA GLN A 178 -11.62 -19.27 13.43
C GLN A 178 -11.39 -17.95 12.66
N GLU A 179 -11.14 -16.85 13.37
CA GLU A 179 -10.89 -15.53 12.77
C GLU A 179 -9.61 -15.54 11.92
N VAL A 180 -8.46 -15.94 12.48
CA VAL A 180 -7.19 -15.94 11.73
C VAL A 180 -7.20 -16.92 10.56
N THR A 181 -7.94 -18.02 10.66
CA THR A 181 -8.14 -18.96 9.54
C THR A 181 -9.02 -18.37 8.44
N THR A 182 -10.01 -17.54 8.79
CA THR A 182 -10.90 -16.90 7.80
C THR A 182 -10.17 -15.79 7.03
N MET A 183 -9.21 -15.13 7.68
CA MET A 183 -8.36 -14.13 7.01
C MET A 183 -7.40 -14.77 5.98
N LEU A 184 -7.00 -16.02 6.19
CA LEU A 184 -6.12 -16.75 5.27
C LEU A 184 -6.76 -16.92 3.89
N GLY A 185 -6.12 -16.32 2.88
CA GLY A 185 -6.56 -16.26 1.49
C GLY A 185 -7.83 -15.43 1.27
N LYS A 186 -8.11 -14.52 2.20
CA LYS A 186 -9.03 -13.40 2.04
C LYS A 186 -8.25 -12.10 2.15
N ASP A 187 -7.59 -11.91 3.28
CA ASP A 187 -6.88 -10.69 3.67
C ASP A 187 -5.34 -10.85 3.57
N PHE A 188 -4.83 -12.08 3.40
CA PHE A 188 -3.42 -12.34 3.09
C PHE A 188 -3.22 -13.68 2.38
N TYR A 189 -2.19 -13.79 1.56
CA TYR A 189 -1.88 -14.98 0.74
C TYR A 189 -0.48 -15.51 1.06
N PRO A 190 -0.33 -16.83 1.27
CA PRO A 190 1.00 -17.41 1.48
C PRO A 190 1.89 -17.25 0.23
N ILE A 191 3.14 -16.86 0.45
CA ILE A 191 4.20 -16.86 -0.58
C ILE A 191 5.13 -18.05 -0.26
N PRO A 192 5.21 -19.06 -1.12
CA PRO A 192 6.06 -20.22 -0.88
C PRO A 192 7.52 -19.97 -1.33
N ALA A 193 8.49 -20.54 -0.62
CA ALA A 193 9.92 -20.49 -1.00
C ALA A 193 10.25 -21.48 -2.13
N LEU A 194 9.61 -21.34 -3.30
CA LEU A 194 9.79 -22.26 -4.44
C LEU A 194 10.99 -21.91 -5.32
N VAL A 195 11.49 -20.68 -5.22
CA VAL A 195 12.53 -20.14 -6.10
C VAL A 195 13.75 -19.76 -5.25
N PRO A 196 14.97 -20.18 -5.62
CA PRO A 196 16.18 -19.83 -4.87
C PRO A 196 16.32 -18.32 -4.68
N GLY A 197 16.49 -17.85 -3.45
CA GLY A 197 16.64 -16.43 -3.13
C GLY A 197 15.34 -15.69 -2.84
N ILE A 198 14.18 -16.33 -3.00
CA ILE A 198 12.90 -15.83 -2.49
C ILE A 198 12.57 -16.59 -1.20
N GLU A 199 12.42 -15.85 -0.10
CA GLU A 199 12.03 -16.42 1.18
C GLU A 199 10.52 -16.63 1.25
N ALA A 200 10.08 -17.62 2.05
CA ALA A 200 8.66 -17.78 2.32
C ALA A 200 8.19 -16.57 3.14
N ASP A 201 7.00 -16.05 2.87
CA ASP A 201 6.35 -14.98 3.64
C ASP A 201 4.84 -14.99 3.31
N PHE A 202 4.13 -13.92 3.64
CA PHE A 202 2.75 -13.68 3.24
C PHE A 202 2.63 -12.33 2.56
N SER A 203 1.89 -12.30 1.47
CA SER A 203 1.43 -11.07 0.84
C SER A 203 0.18 -10.58 1.56
N THR A 204 0.17 -9.31 1.99
CA THR A 204 -1.08 -8.59 2.23
C THR A 204 -1.47 -7.92 0.92
N PRO A 205 -2.68 -8.10 0.39
CA PRO A 205 -3.13 -7.29 -0.73
C PRO A 205 -3.22 -5.84 -0.22
N ASP A 206 -2.39 -4.96 -0.76
CA ASP A 206 -2.75 -3.55 -0.78
C ASP A 206 -4.06 -3.43 -1.58
N ARG A 207 -4.96 -2.53 -1.20
CA ARG A 207 -6.25 -2.34 -1.90
C ARG A 207 -6.04 -2.01 -3.39
N ARG A 208 -4.86 -1.52 -3.76
CA ARG A 208 -4.42 -1.26 -5.14
C ARG A 208 -4.10 -2.52 -5.95
N GLU A 209 -3.81 -3.65 -5.32
CA GLU A 209 -3.48 -4.90 -6.01
C GLU A 209 -4.36 -6.06 -5.53
N ARG A 210 -5.43 -6.32 -6.28
CA ARG A 210 -5.93 -7.70 -6.44
C ARG A 210 -4.89 -8.47 -7.26
N THR A 211 -3.78 -8.80 -6.58
CA THR A 211 -2.50 -9.35 -7.10
C THR A 211 -2.68 -10.60 -7.96
N ALA A 212 -1.79 -10.80 -8.93
CA ALA A 212 -1.65 -12.06 -9.69
C ALA A 212 -1.55 -13.30 -8.77
N LEU A 213 -0.99 -13.16 -7.56
CA LEU A 213 -1.00 -14.20 -6.53
C LEU A 213 -2.42 -14.63 -6.14
N TYR A 214 -3.32 -13.68 -5.90
CA TYR A 214 -4.74 -13.97 -5.61
C TYR A 214 -5.38 -14.77 -6.75
N GLN A 215 -5.20 -14.33 -7.99
CA GLN A 215 -5.72 -15.03 -9.17
C GLN A 215 -5.17 -16.45 -9.27
N ILE A 216 -3.87 -16.66 -9.05
CA ILE A 216 -3.25 -17.99 -9.06
C ILE A 216 -3.91 -18.93 -8.02
N TYR A 217 -4.12 -18.44 -6.79
CA TYR A 217 -4.81 -19.22 -5.75
C TYR A 217 -6.27 -19.52 -6.16
N MET A 218 -7.02 -18.53 -6.63
CA MET A 218 -8.43 -18.67 -7.02
C MET A 218 -8.62 -19.61 -8.22
N PHE A 219 -7.85 -19.44 -9.29
CA PHE A 219 -7.86 -20.33 -10.47
C PHE A 219 -7.40 -21.75 -10.15
N SER A 220 -6.71 -21.93 -9.03
CA SER A 220 -6.36 -23.25 -8.52
C SER A 220 -7.45 -23.84 -7.62
N GLY A 221 -8.62 -23.20 -7.47
CA GLY A 221 -9.77 -23.71 -6.71
C GLY A 221 -9.82 -23.24 -5.25
N TRP A 222 -9.12 -22.17 -4.91
CA TRP A 222 -9.25 -21.52 -3.60
C TRP A 222 -10.62 -20.86 -3.47
N ARG A 223 -11.26 -21.00 -2.31
CA ARG A 223 -12.54 -20.36 -2.01
C ARG A 223 -12.28 -19.19 -1.07
N HIS A 224 -12.63 -18.00 -1.53
CA HIS A 224 -12.50 -16.77 -0.77
C HIS A 224 -13.06 -16.91 0.66
N GLY A 225 -12.24 -16.58 1.67
CA GLY A 225 -12.59 -16.70 3.11
C GLY A 225 -12.76 -18.11 3.67
N HIS A 226 -12.66 -19.15 2.84
CA HIS A 226 -12.83 -20.56 3.25
C HIS A 226 -11.59 -21.42 3.00
N GLY A 227 -10.60 -20.87 2.30
CA GLY A 227 -9.36 -21.54 1.97
C GLY A 227 -9.48 -22.52 0.80
N PRO A 228 -8.59 -23.52 0.69
CA PRO A 228 -8.64 -24.46 -0.42
C PRO A 228 -9.92 -25.30 -0.34
N GLY A 229 -10.68 -25.28 -1.43
CA GLY A 229 -11.93 -26.04 -1.56
C GLY A 229 -11.67 -27.50 -1.97
N PRO A 230 -12.74 -28.31 -2.10
CA PRO A 230 -12.63 -29.72 -2.54
C PRO A 230 -12.00 -29.90 -3.93
N SER A 231 -12.02 -28.84 -4.74
CA SER A 231 -11.44 -28.78 -6.08
C SER A 231 -10.08 -28.09 -6.13
N PHE A 232 -9.45 -27.81 -4.97
CA PHE A 232 -8.18 -27.10 -4.96
C PHE A 232 -7.03 -27.95 -5.51
N ASP A 233 -6.47 -27.55 -6.65
CA ASP A 233 -5.32 -28.18 -7.27
C ASP A 233 -4.03 -27.55 -6.72
N ARG A 234 -3.53 -28.14 -5.63
CA ARG A 234 -2.29 -27.72 -4.97
C ARG A 234 -1.08 -27.77 -5.90
N GLU A 235 -1.03 -28.74 -6.82
CA GLU A 235 0.11 -28.93 -7.71
C GLU A 235 0.11 -27.90 -8.84
N LYS A 236 -1.05 -27.60 -9.42
CA LYS A 236 -1.23 -26.48 -10.34
C LYS A 236 -0.85 -25.16 -9.68
N CYS A 237 -1.40 -24.88 -8.50
CA CYS A 237 -1.10 -23.67 -7.73
C CYS A 237 0.40 -23.50 -7.50
N ARG A 238 1.09 -24.59 -7.10
CA ARG A 238 2.54 -24.59 -6.90
C ARG A 238 3.31 -24.21 -8.17
N LYS A 239 2.97 -24.79 -9.32
CA LYS A 239 3.65 -24.51 -10.60
C LYS A 239 3.43 -23.07 -11.08
N ASP A 240 2.21 -22.58 -10.95
CA ASP A 240 1.85 -21.22 -11.35
C ASP A 240 2.56 -20.19 -10.46
N LEU A 241 2.60 -20.42 -9.13
CA LEU A 241 3.36 -19.61 -8.18
C LEU A 241 4.87 -19.67 -8.46
N GLU A 242 5.44 -20.83 -8.73
CA GLU A 242 6.87 -20.96 -9.06
C GLU A 242 7.23 -20.17 -10.34
N THR A 243 6.35 -20.20 -11.34
CA THR A 243 6.53 -19.46 -12.60
C THR A 243 6.50 -17.96 -12.34
N PHE A 244 5.46 -17.49 -11.65
CA PHE A 244 5.31 -16.08 -11.26
C PHE A 244 6.53 -15.57 -10.47
N LEU A 245 6.96 -16.31 -9.44
CA LEU A 245 8.10 -15.93 -8.60
C LEU A 245 9.43 -15.89 -9.38
N LYS A 246 9.65 -16.80 -10.34
CA LYS A 246 10.83 -16.76 -11.22
C LYS A 246 10.84 -15.54 -12.12
N GLU A 247 9.68 -15.13 -12.61
CA GLU A 247 9.55 -13.93 -13.44
C GLU A 247 9.82 -12.67 -12.63
N GLN A 248 9.25 -12.57 -11.42
CA GLN A 248 9.55 -11.48 -10.48
C GLN A 248 11.05 -11.38 -10.19
N GLN A 249 11.71 -12.48 -9.84
CA GLN A 249 13.16 -12.48 -9.59
C GLN A 249 13.98 -12.06 -10.83
N LYS A 250 13.59 -12.48 -12.04
CA LYS A 250 14.27 -12.06 -13.27
C LYS A 250 14.09 -10.56 -13.51
N ARG A 251 12.90 -10.00 -13.20
CA ARG A 251 12.62 -8.56 -13.29
C ARG A 251 13.52 -7.79 -12.32
N GLU A 252 13.58 -8.20 -11.06
CA GLU A 252 14.46 -7.60 -10.04
C GLU A 252 15.95 -7.68 -10.44
N ALA A 253 16.41 -8.83 -10.96
CA ALA A 253 17.78 -8.98 -11.42
C ALA A 253 18.10 -8.09 -12.64
N ARG A 254 17.14 -7.88 -13.53
CA ARG A 254 17.26 -6.94 -14.66
C ARG A 254 17.32 -5.50 -14.15
N ARG A 255 16.47 -5.13 -13.19
CA ARG A 255 16.50 -3.84 -12.50
C ARG A 255 17.88 -3.58 -11.88
N LYS A 256 18.40 -4.53 -11.09
CA LYS A 256 19.71 -4.41 -10.44
C LYS A 256 20.87 -4.27 -11.45
N ARG A 257 20.87 -5.04 -12.54
CA ARG A 257 21.91 -4.92 -13.59
C ARG A 257 21.84 -3.59 -14.33
N LYS A 258 20.63 -3.04 -14.54
CA LYS A 258 20.42 -1.73 -15.16
C LYS A 258 20.95 -0.62 -14.25
N ALA A 259 20.62 -0.68 -12.96
CA ALA A 259 21.13 0.23 -11.94
C ALA A 259 22.67 0.20 -11.83
N GLU A 260 23.27 -1.00 -11.82
CA GLU A 260 24.73 -1.16 -11.78
C GLU A 260 25.42 -0.66 -13.07
N ALA A 261 24.79 -0.84 -14.25
CA ALA A 261 25.31 -0.35 -15.52
C ALA A 261 25.21 1.18 -15.66
N GLU A 262 24.15 1.79 -15.12
CA GLU A 262 23.97 3.24 -15.07
C GLU A 262 24.98 3.91 -14.12
N HIS A 263 25.39 3.23 -13.05
CA HIS A 263 26.43 3.69 -12.12
C HIS A 263 27.85 3.69 -12.72
N LEU A 264 28.07 3.00 -13.86
CA LEU A 264 29.35 2.93 -14.58
C LEU A 264 29.44 3.89 -15.79
N LEU A 265 28.35 4.58 -16.15
CA LEU A 265 28.37 5.60 -17.20
C LEU A 265 28.91 6.93 -16.64
N PRO A 266 29.80 7.64 -17.35
CA PRO A 266 30.20 8.98 -16.93
C PRO A 266 28.98 9.90 -16.92
N PRO A 267 28.89 10.86 -15.98
CA PRO A 267 27.72 11.72 -15.84
C PRO A 267 27.45 12.42 -17.17
N ARG A 268 26.31 12.10 -17.78
CA ARG A 268 25.86 12.77 -19.00
C ARG A 268 25.70 14.25 -18.67
N ARG A 269 26.34 15.11 -19.47
CA ARG A 269 26.44 16.57 -19.27
C ARG A 269 25.12 17.15 -18.77
N ARG A 270 25.08 17.51 -17.49
CA ARG A 270 24.09 18.45 -16.96
C ARG A 270 24.12 19.69 -17.86
N ARG A 271 23.00 19.96 -18.53
CA ARG A 271 22.86 21.13 -19.37
C ARG A 271 21.60 21.89 -18.98
N ARG A 272 21.69 22.62 -17.87
CA ARG A 272 21.41 24.06 -17.82
C ARG A 272 21.84 24.58 -16.45
N ASP A 273 22.61 25.66 -16.47
CA ASP A 273 22.96 26.43 -15.29
C ASP A 273 21.65 26.86 -14.61
N HIS A 274 21.41 26.33 -13.40
CA HIS A 274 20.33 26.81 -12.54
C HIS A 274 20.66 28.25 -12.15
N ALA A 275 20.04 29.21 -12.84
CA ALA A 275 19.99 30.59 -12.39
C ALA A 275 19.32 30.61 -11.01
N ALA A 276 19.90 31.35 -10.07
CA ALA A 276 19.36 31.54 -8.73
C ALA A 276 17.89 31.99 -8.79
N GLN A 277 16.97 31.08 -8.50
CA GLN A 277 15.54 31.33 -8.42
C GLN A 277 15.19 31.97 -7.06
N PRO A 278 14.11 32.78 -7.01
CA PRO A 278 13.74 33.51 -5.81
C PRO A 278 13.35 32.55 -4.68
N VAL A 279 13.96 32.77 -3.52
CA VAL A 279 13.64 32.07 -2.28
C VAL A 279 12.30 32.63 -1.75
N GLY A 280 11.20 31.89 -1.93
CA GLY A 280 9.90 32.20 -1.30
C GLY A 280 8.66 31.89 -2.16
N TYR A 281 7.49 31.95 -1.52
CA TYR A 281 6.18 31.75 -2.15
C TYR A 281 5.88 32.74 -3.28
N ASP A 282 5.78 32.23 -4.52
CA ASP A 282 5.25 32.94 -5.69
C ASP A 282 3.92 32.33 -6.15
N ARG A 283 2.83 32.94 -5.69
CA ARG A 283 1.46 32.59 -6.08
C ARG A 283 1.26 32.58 -7.60
N ASN A 284 1.83 33.54 -8.32
CA ASN A 284 1.59 33.67 -9.75
C ASN A 284 2.28 32.53 -10.52
N ALA A 285 3.45 32.07 -10.05
CA ALA A 285 4.13 30.92 -10.62
C ALA A 285 3.29 29.65 -10.49
N ILE A 286 2.67 29.40 -9.33
CA ILE A 286 1.78 28.25 -9.11
C ILE A 286 0.54 28.32 -10.02
N VAL A 287 -0.14 29.48 -10.03
CA VAL A 287 -1.33 29.69 -10.88
C VAL A 287 -0.99 29.49 -12.35
N ALA A 288 0.10 30.10 -12.84
CA ALA A 288 0.51 29.96 -14.23
C ALA A 288 0.95 28.53 -14.57
N GLY A 289 1.65 27.86 -13.66
CA GLY A 289 2.08 26.47 -13.81
C GLY A 289 0.90 25.51 -13.97
N LEU A 290 -0.02 25.53 -13.01
CA LEU A 290 -1.21 24.66 -13.05
C LEU A 290 -2.12 24.98 -14.25
N THR A 291 -2.27 26.26 -14.59
CA THR A 291 -3.02 26.68 -15.78
C THR A 291 -2.41 26.10 -17.05
N ARG A 292 -1.10 26.24 -17.23
CA ARG A 292 -0.39 25.69 -18.39
C ARG A 292 -0.50 24.16 -18.44
N TYR A 293 -0.46 23.49 -17.30
CA TYR A 293 -0.62 22.05 -17.21
C TYR A 293 -2.01 21.61 -17.74
N TYR A 294 -3.09 22.16 -17.21
CA TYR A 294 -4.45 21.83 -17.70
C TYR A 294 -4.67 22.21 -19.16
N GLU A 295 -4.19 23.38 -19.59
CA GLU A 295 -4.29 23.79 -21.00
C GLU A 295 -3.51 22.85 -21.92
N THR A 296 -2.38 22.31 -21.47
CA THR A 296 -1.58 21.34 -22.24
C THR A 296 -2.32 20.01 -22.37
N LEU A 297 -2.93 19.50 -21.29
CA LEU A 297 -3.79 18.31 -21.35
C LEU A 297 -4.97 18.49 -22.33
N ALA A 298 -5.65 19.64 -22.29
CA ALA A 298 -6.73 19.94 -23.23
C ALA A 298 -6.25 19.99 -24.69
N ARG A 299 -5.04 20.53 -24.92
CA ARG A 299 -4.40 20.56 -26.24
C ARG A 299 -4.04 19.16 -26.72
N MET A 300 -3.58 18.26 -25.84
CA MET A 300 -3.28 16.85 -26.12
C MET A 300 -4.53 15.99 -26.32
N ALA A 301 -5.70 16.61 -26.49
CA ALA A 301 -6.98 15.94 -26.69
C ALA A 301 -7.45 15.09 -25.50
N PHE A 302 -6.92 15.30 -24.30
CA PHE A 302 -7.34 14.54 -23.12
C PHE A 302 -8.79 14.84 -22.74
N PHE A 303 -9.12 16.13 -22.62
CA PHE A 303 -10.48 16.65 -22.41
C PHE A 303 -10.73 17.91 -23.28
N PRO A 304 -11.99 18.33 -23.46
CA PRO A 304 -12.29 19.56 -24.20
C PRO A 304 -11.82 20.80 -23.43
N PRO A 305 -11.32 21.86 -24.12
CA PRO A 305 -10.89 23.10 -23.46
C PRO A 305 -11.97 23.77 -22.59
N SER A 306 -13.25 23.55 -22.91
CA SER A 306 -14.39 24.07 -22.14
C SER A 306 -14.46 23.51 -20.71
N MET A 307 -13.76 22.41 -20.44
CA MET A 307 -13.67 21.81 -19.11
C MET A 307 -12.80 22.64 -18.16
N ILE A 308 -11.95 23.54 -18.67
CA ILE A 308 -11.12 24.40 -17.82
C ILE A 308 -11.92 25.67 -17.50
N GLN A 309 -12.27 25.83 -16.23
CA GLN A 309 -12.88 27.04 -15.73
C GLN A 309 -11.80 27.98 -15.19
N HIS A 310 -11.68 29.15 -15.81
CA HIS A 310 -10.76 30.19 -15.38
C HIS A 310 -11.47 31.21 -14.49
N PRO A 311 -10.79 31.74 -13.46
CA PRO A 311 -11.37 32.77 -12.61
C PRO A 311 -11.68 34.04 -13.42
N PRO A 312 -12.92 34.57 -13.34
CA PRO A 312 -13.28 35.84 -13.98
C PRO A 312 -12.35 36.96 -13.53
N ASN A 313 -11.80 37.72 -14.48
CA ASN A 313 -10.84 38.82 -14.19
C ASN A 313 -9.62 38.38 -13.35
N GLY A 314 -9.25 37.09 -13.39
CA GLY A 314 -8.11 36.55 -12.64
C GLY A 314 -8.36 36.35 -11.14
N ARG A 315 -9.61 36.44 -10.66
CA ARG A 315 -9.98 36.05 -9.29
C ARG A 315 -11.46 35.67 -9.16
N TRP A 316 -11.76 34.49 -8.60
CA TRP A 316 -13.10 34.05 -8.24
C TRP A 316 -13.79 34.99 -7.22
N GLY A 317 -15.03 35.36 -7.52
CA GLY A 317 -15.87 36.21 -6.68
C GLY A 317 -16.28 35.53 -5.37
N ASP A 318 -16.94 36.28 -4.48
CA ASP A 318 -17.45 35.71 -3.21
C ASP A 318 -18.63 34.77 -3.41
N ASP A 319 -19.39 34.95 -4.51
CA ASP A 319 -20.55 34.10 -4.85
C ASP A 319 -20.14 32.81 -5.58
N GLU A 320 -18.97 32.80 -6.22
CA GLU A 320 -18.46 31.67 -7.02
C GLU A 320 -17.49 30.78 -6.22
N PHE A 321 -16.76 31.39 -5.27
CA PHE A 321 -15.78 30.69 -4.44
C PHE A 321 -16.42 30.13 -3.16
N LEU A 322 -15.77 29.12 -2.57
CA LEU A 322 -16.21 28.52 -1.32
C LEU A 322 -16.48 29.58 -0.21
N PRO A 323 -17.63 29.51 0.49
CA PRO A 323 -17.98 30.47 1.53
C PRO A 323 -16.94 30.56 2.65
N ARG A 324 -16.79 31.76 3.24
CA ARG A 324 -15.78 32.03 4.28
C ARG A 324 -15.88 31.05 5.46
N GLU A 325 -17.08 30.73 5.90
CA GLU A 325 -17.29 29.77 6.99
C GLU A 325 -16.71 28.39 6.70
N LYS A 326 -16.82 27.92 5.46
CA LYS A 326 -16.27 26.62 5.02
C LYS A 326 -14.75 26.67 4.93
N THR A 327 -14.17 27.77 4.43
CA THR A 327 -12.70 27.94 4.42
C THR A 327 -12.10 27.94 5.83
N LEU A 328 -12.85 28.42 6.83
CA LEU A 328 -12.43 28.36 8.24
C LEU A 328 -12.52 26.93 8.80
N LEU A 329 -13.55 26.17 8.42
CA LEU A 329 -13.66 24.75 8.79
C LEU A 329 -12.49 23.93 8.23
N LEU A 330 -12.01 24.26 7.03
CA LEU A 330 -10.84 23.62 6.40
C LEU A 330 -9.50 24.08 7.01
N GLY A 331 -9.50 25.06 7.92
CA GLY A 331 -8.29 25.55 8.57
C GLY A 331 -7.38 26.39 7.66
N PHE A 332 -7.89 26.93 6.55
CA PHE A 332 -7.08 27.67 5.59
C PHE A 332 -6.76 29.09 6.05
N ASN A 333 -5.49 29.48 5.90
CA ASN A 333 -5.06 30.86 6.11
C ASN A 333 -5.41 31.76 4.89
N TYR A 334 -5.15 33.08 5.02
CA TYR A 334 -5.47 34.04 3.96
C TYR A 334 -4.67 33.83 2.66
N ARG A 335 -3.45 33.27 2.73
CA ARG A 335 -2.59 33.01 1.55
C ARG A 335 -3.14 31.86 0.73
N VAL A 336 -3.55 30.78 1.39
CA VAL A 336 -4.25 29.65 0.77
C VAL A 336 -5.53 30.14 0.11
N VAL A 337 -6.38 30.90 0.81
CA VAL A 337 -7.63 31.42 0.24
C VAL A 337 -7.38 32.32 -0.98
N ASP A 338 -6.35 33.20 -0.95
CA ASP A 338 -6.01 34.02 -2.11
C ASP A 338 -5.40 33.23 -3.26
N LEU A 339 -4.68 32.13 -3.01
CA LEU A 339 -4.23 31.20 -4.05
C LEU A 339 -5.40 30.50 -4.71
N LEU A 340 -6.25 29.84 -3.92
CA LEU A 340 -7.39 29.05 -4.41
C LEU A 340 -8.36 29.90 -5.23
N ARG A 341 -8.53 31.18 -4.90
CA ARG A 341 -9.35 32.10 -5.69
C ARG A 341 -8.77 32.47 -7.05
N ARG A 342 -7.54 32.08 -7.37
CA ARG A 342 -6.87 32.40 -8.63
C ARG A 342 -6.52 31.17 -9.44
N LEU A 343 -6.67 29.98 -8.88
CA LEU A 343 -6.45 28.73 -9.60
C LEU A 343 -7.55 28.53 -10.66
N PRO A 344 -7.20 27.92 -11.81
CA PRO A 344 -8.18 27.29 -12.68
C PRO A 344 -8.73 26.02 -12.01
N TYR A 345 -9.99 25.69 -12.28
CA TYR A 345 -10.61 24.45 -11.83
C TYR A 345 -11.13 23.67 -13.04
N LEU A 346 -11.15 22.33 -12.94
CA LEU A 346 -11.85 21.52 -13.92
C LEU A 346 -13.34 21.48 -13.58
N ASP A 347 -14.16 21.53 -14.62
CA ASP A 347 -15.60 21.32 -14.56
C ASP A 347 -15.94 19.83 -14.45
N VAL A 348 -17.18 19.57 -14.08
CA VAL A 348 -17.72 18.22 -13.90
C VAL A 348 -18.28 17.72 -15.24
N ASP A 349 -17.88 16.53 -15.67
CA ASP A 349 -18.37 15.92 -16.92
C ASP A 349 -19.69 15.16 -16.71
N GLU A 350 -20.81 15.87 -16.62
CA GLU A 350 -22.15 15.29 -16.40
C GLU A 350 -22.59 14.26 -17.47
N SER A 351 -21.84 14.10 -18.57
CA SER A 351 -22.16 13.13 -19.62
C SER A 351 -21.85 11.68 -19.22
N HIS A 352 -21.09 11.47 -18.14
CA HIS A 352 -20.76 10.15 -17.61
C HIS A 352 -21.23 10.04 -16.15
N GLU A 353 -21.55 8.83 -15.68
CA GLU A 353 -21.91 8.62 -14.26
C GLU A 353 -20.73 8.89 -13.30
N ASP A 354 -19.52 8.91 -13.85
CA ASP A 354 -18.28 9.07 -13.12
C ASP A 354 -17.40 10.16 -13.76
N ASN A 355 -17.38 11.32 -13.12
CA ASN A 355 -16.90 12.60 -13.67
C ASN A 355 -15.38 12.81 -13.54
N ARG A 356 -14.62 11.73 -13.40
CA ARG A 356 -13.18 11.78 -13.08
C ARG A 356 -12.31 12.13 -14.29
N TRP A 357 -11.48 13.16 -14.10
CA TRP A 357 -10.40 13.58 -15.00
C TRP A 357 -9.10 13.66 -14.21
N PRO A 358 -8.32 12.57 -14.15
CA PRO A 358 -7.18 12.54 -13.25
C PRO A 358 -6.04 13.43 -13.73
N VAL A 359 -5.21 13.84 -12.77
CA VAL A 359 -3.86 14.34 -13.00
C VAL A 359 -2.87 13.17 -12.96
N VAL A 360 -1.58 13.45 -13.19
CA VAL A 360 -0.51 12.45 -13.08
C VAL A 360 -0.57 11.75 -11.71
N GLY A 361 -0.28 10.45 -11.70
CA GLY A 361 -0.34 9.64 -10.48
C GLY A 361 -1.75 9.24 -10.05
N ARG A 362 -2.72 9.26 -10.97
CA ARG A 362 -4.14 8.91 -10.71
C ARG A 362 -4.83 9.81 -9.68
N GLY A 363 -4.25 10.97 -9.34
CA GLY A 363 -4.88 11.95 -8.44
C GLY A 363 -6.05 12.69 -9.11
N GLU A 364 -7.04 13.13 -8.35
CA GLU A 364 -8.17 13.92 -8.86
C GLU A 364 -7.98 15.42 -8.53
N PRO A 365 -8.25 16.34 -9.48
CA PRO A 365 -8.21 17.78 -9.22
C PRO A 365 -9.17 18.21 -8.10
N GLN A 366 -8.66 18.96 -7.12
CA GLN A 366 -9.53 19.50 -6.08
C GLN A 366 -10.19 20.80 -6.47
N ARG A 367 -11.53 20.83 -6.32
CA ARG A 367 -12.39 21.96 -6.67
C ARG A 367 -12.88 22.69 -5.42
N TYR A 368 -12.44 23.94 -5.24
CA TYR A 368 -12.83 24.78 -4.09
C TYR A 368 -13.83 25.89 -4.48
N LEU A 369 -14.76 25.59 -5.37
CA LEU A 369 -15.83 26.49 -5.80
C LEU A 369 -17.13 26.21 -5.05
N ALA A 370 -18.02 27.21 -5.02
CA ALA A 370 -19.27 27.18 -4.24
C ALA A 370 -20.25 26.10 -4.73
N ASP A 371 -20.10 25.65 -5.97
CA ASP A 371 -20.91 24.60 -6.58
C ASP A 371 -20.44 23.18 -6.25
N ASN A 372 -19.35 23.01 -5.49
CA ASN A 372 -18.91 21.70 -5.02
C ASN A 372 -19.79 21.25 -3.82
N PRO A 373 -20.70 20.27 -3.98
CA PRO A 373 -21.60 19.85 -2.91
C PRO A 373 -20.85 19.24 -1.72
N GLN A 374 -19.73 18.56 -1.94
CA GLN A 374 -18.93 17.94 -0.88
C GLN A 374 -18.38 18.98 0.10
N LEU A 375 -17.94 20.14 -0.42
CA LEU A 375 -17.37 21.22 0.39
C LEU A 375 -18.41 22.24 0.86
N ASN A 376 -19.47 22.46 0.09
CA ASN A 376 -20.46 23.48 0.39
C ASN A 376 -21.66 22.92 1.18
N GLU A 377 -22.23 21.80 0.75
CA GLU A 377 -23.43 21.21 1.36
C GLU A 377 -23.07 20.20 2.45
N ASP A 378 -22.18 19.25 2.15
CA ASP A 378 -21.90 18.11 3.03
C ASP A 378 -20.94 18.41 4.18
N LEU A 379 -20.08 19.43 4.05
CA LEU A 379 -19.10 19.80 5.05
C LEU A 379 -19.76 20.54 6.22
N THR A 380 -19.92 19.84 7.34
CA THR A 380 -20.42 20.39 8.62
C THR A 380 -19.28 20.54 9.62
N PRO A 381 -19.44 21.36 10.69
CA PRO A 381 -18.44 21.47 11.75
C PRO A 381 -18.06 20.12 12.38
N GLU A 382 -19.00 19.18 12.46
CA GLU A 382 -18.76 17.84 13.01
C GLU A 382 -17.92 16.95 12.08
N LYS A 383 -18.01 17.16 10.76
CA LYS A 383 -17.19 16.46 9.77
C LYS A 383 -15.84 17.13 9.51
N ALA A 384 -15.70 18.40 9.91
CA ALA A 384 -14.47 19.19 9.76
C ALA A 384 -13.41 18.88 10.83
N THR A 385 -13.40 17.66 11.39
CA THR A 385 -12.26 17.16 12.19
C THR A 385 -11.18 16.63 11.25
N PRO A 386 -9.91 16.55 11.67
CA PRO A 386 -8.84 15.96 10.86
C PRO A 386 -9.20 14.58 10.30
N GLU A 387 -9.75 13.69 11.14
CA GLU A 387 -10.18 12.35 10.74
C GLU A 387 -11.38 12.38 9.79
N GLY A 388 -12.30 13.32 9.97
CA GLY A 388 -13.46 13.49 9.10
C GLY A 388 -13.08 14.01 7.71
N LEU A 389 -12.13 14.94 7.63
CA LEU A 389 -11.58 15.46 6.38
C LEU A 389 -10.79 14.38 5.62
N PHE A 390 -10.04 13.55 6.34
CA PHE A 390 -9.36 12.37 5.79
C PHE A 390 -10.35 11.32 5.27
N ALA A 391 -11.32 10.93 6.10
CA ALA A 391 -12.34 9.94 5.73
C ALA A 391 -13.21 10.39 4.54
N SER A 392 -13.36 11.70 4.35
CA SER A 392 -14.07 12.28 3.21
C SER A 392 -13.19 12.44 1.96
N GLY A 393 -11.90 12.11 2.02
CA GLY A 393 -10.98 12.26 0.88
C GLY A 393 -10.69 13.72 0.51
N ILE A 394 -10.85 14.66 1.45
CA ILE A 394 -10.52 16.09 1.24
C ILE A 394 -9.04 16.34 1.58
N PHE A 395 -8.52 15.63 2.59
CA PHE A 395 -7.14 15.71 3.06
C PHE A 395 -6.45 14.33 3.02
N PRO A 396 -5.13 14.28 2.77
CA PRO A 396 -4.38 13.02 2.68
C PRO A 396 -4.10 12.34 4.02
N PHE A 397 -4.23 13.06 5.13
CA PHE A 397 -3.77 12.62 6.45
C PHE A 397 -4.86 12.77 7.52
N PRO A 398 -4.95 11.84 8.49
CA PRO A 398 -5.82 12.00 9.66
C PRO A 398 -5.29 13.02 10.66
N GLU A 399 -4.05 13.51 10.53
CA GLU A 399 -3.47 14.57 11.34
C GLU A 399 -3.88 15.97 10.86
N ARG A 400 -3.93 16.93 11.79
CA ARG A 400 -4.22 18.33 11.45
C ARG A 400 -3.06 18.95 10.66
N MET A 401 -3.28 19.20 9.37
CA MET A 401 -2.31 19.88 8.53
C MET A 401 -2.11 21.37 8.93
N PRO A 402 -0.89 21.91 8.77
CA PRO A 402 -0.62 23.34 8.94
C PRO A 402 -1.50 24.21 8.03
N GLU A 403 -1.92 25.39 8.51
CA GLU A 403 -2.85 26.30 7.81
C GLU A 403 -2.33 26.85 6.47
N GLY A 404 -1.03 26.71 6.21
CA GLY A 404 -0.36 27.11 4.97
C GLY A 404 -0.27 26.01 3.91
N LEU A 405 -0.63 24.76 4.24
CA LEU A 405 -0.65 23.63 3.32
C LEU A 405 -2.05 23.41 2.75
N VAL A 406 -2.15 23.19 1.45
CA VAL A 406 -3.42 22.94 0.77
C VAL A 406 -3.30 21.88 -0.33
N PRO A 407 -4.11 20.80 -0.30
CA PRO A 407 -4.25 19.90 -1.43
C PRO A 407 -4.83 20.61 -2.66
N VAL A 408 -4.23 20.43 -3.84
CA VAL A 408 -4.78 20.93 -5.12
C VAL A 408 -5.12 19.79 -6.09
N ALA A 409 -4.60 18.59 -5.82
CA ALA A 409 -5.02 17.34 -6.41
C ALA A 409 -4.84 16.21 -5.37
N GLY A 410 -5.63 15.15 -5.46
CA GLY A 410 -5.56 14.00 -4.56
C GLY A 410 -6.75 13.08 -4.68
N GLY A 411 -6.84 12.08 -3.80
CA GLY A 411 -7.94 11.11 -3.77
C GLY A 411 -7.56 9.88 -2.96
N ALA A 412 -8.53 8.99 -2.73
CA ALA A 412 -8.30 7.79 -1.92
C ALA A 412 -7.25 6.83 -2.54
N GLU A 413 -7.03 6.91 -3.85
CA GLU A 413 -6.22 5.94 -4.61
C GLU A 413 -5.08 6.58 -5.43
N GLY A 414 -4.93 7.90 -5.44
CA GLY A 414 -3.96 8.62 -6.28
C GLY A 414 -2.93 9.46 -5.52
N GLU A 415 -1.95 9.99 -6.26
CA GLU A 415 -0.97 10.95 -5.75
C GLU A 415 -1.64 12.26 -5.32
N TRP A 416 -1.17 12.79 -4.19
CA TRP A 416 -1.60 14.06 -3.63
C TRP A 416 -0.58 15.15 -3.96
N TRP A 417 -1.07 16.27 -4.48
CA TRP A 417 -0.27 17.49 -4.68
C TRP A 417 -0.68 18.51 -3.63
N ILE A 418 0.22 18.78 -2.69
CA ILE A 418 -0.04 19.66 -1.57
C ILE A 418 0.85 20.89 -1.71
N VAL A 419 0.25 22.06 -1.91
CA VAL A 419 0.97 23.33 -2.02
C VAL A 419 1.26 23.89 -0.63
N ASP A 420 2.53 24.18 -0.37
CA ASP A 420 2.98 24.97 0.78
C ASP A 420 3.07 26.45 0.39
N THR A 421 2.13 27.24 0.90
CA THR A 421 2.07 28.70 0.65
C THR A 421 3.01 29.52 1.52
N ASP A 422 3.70 28.92 2.48
CA ASP A 422 4.74 29.56 3.27
C ASP A 422 6.11 29.38 2.64
N ALA A 423 6.41 28.18 2.12
CA ALA A 423 7.67 27.87 1.46
C ALA A 423 7.68 28.12 -0.06
N GLY A 424 6.52 28.10 -0.73
CA GLY A 424 6.44 28.16 -2.19
C GLY A 424 6.75 26.84 -2.88
N THR A 425 6.48 25.72 -2.20
CA THR A 425 6.80 24.37 -2.65
C THR A 425 5.55 23.51 -2.84
N VAL A 426 5.70 22.39 -3.53
CA VAL A 426 4.71 21.33 -3.64
C VAL A 426 5.28 20.08 -2.98
N LEU A 427 4.49 19.45 -2.12
CA LEU A 427 4.72 18.11 -1.63
C LEU A 427 3.93 17.17 -2.55
N VAL A 428 4.62 16.20 -3.14
CA VAL A 428 3.99 15.11 -3.88
C VAL A 428 3.97 13.92 -2.95
N TYR A 429 2.79 13.53 -2.49
CA TYR A 429 2.60 12.46 -1.52
C TYR A 429 1.82 11.32 -2.16
N ASP A 430 2.38 10.11 -2.12
CA ASP A 430 1.69 8.88 -2.50
C ASP A 430 1.42 8.06 -1.23
N PRO A 431 0.15 7.65 -0.96
CA PRO A 431 -0.17 6.75 0.13
C PRO A 431 0.74 5.53 0.20
N GLY A 432 1.56 5.43 1.26
CA GLY A 432 2.46 4.31 1.49
C GLY A 432 3.95 4.57 1.21
N ASN A 433 4.31 5.75 0.67
CA ASN A 433 5.70 6.04 0.29
C ASN A 433 6.36 7.10 1.20
N LYS A 434 6.93 6.68 2.35
CA LYS A 434 7.75 7.54 3.23
C LYS A 434 9.17 7.66 2.66
N LYS A 435 9.48 8.78 2.01
CA LYS A 435 10.80 9.03 1.38
C LYS A 435 11.84 9.61 2.37
N VAL A 436 11.40 10.15 3.50
CA VAL A 436 12.27 10.74 4.53
C VAL A 436 12.19 9.91 5.81
N GLY A 437 13.22 9.09 6.08
CA GLY A 437 13.23 8.15 7.19
C GLY A 437 13.14 8.78 8.59
N ASP A 438 13.77 9.95 8.80
CA ASP A 438 13.82 10.63 10.10
C ASP A 438 12.63 11.57 10.35
N ALA A 439 11.66 11.65 9.42
CA ALA A 439 10.51 12.53 9.59
C ALA A 439 9.55 12.00 10.68
N PRO A 440 9.03 12.87 11.56
CA PRO A 440 8.08 12.47 12.61
C PRO A 440 6.83 11.81 12.04
N ASP A 441 6.31 10.79 12.71
CA ASP A 441 5.11 10.08 12.26
C ASP A 441 3.82 10.90 12.48
N ASP A 442 3.83 11.84 13.43
CA ASP A 442 2.73 12.76 13.70
C ASP A 442 2.70 13.99 12.76
N GLN A 443 3.64 14.05 11.80
CA GLN A 443 3.75 15.12 10.81
C GLN A 443 4.00 14.55 9.41
N PRO A 444 3.03 13.80 8.85
CA PRO A 444 3.23 13.04 7.62
C PRO A 444 3.50 13.89 6.38
N TRP A 445 3.15 15.18 6.40
CA TRP A 445 3.56 16.14 5.35
C TRP A 445 5.07 16.38 5.29
N LEU A 446 5.86 15.89 6.25
CA LEU A 446 7.32 15.91 6.23
C LEU A 446 7.95 14.63 5.65
N TRP A 447 7.14 13.62 5.32
CA TRP A 447 7.62 12.34 4.81
C TRP A 447 8.16 12.40 3.38
N THR A 448 7.78 13.43 2.62
CA THR A 448 8.26 13.64 1.26
C THR A 448 9.01 14.97 1.15
N PRO A 449 10.13 15.00 0.39
CA PRO A 449 10.88 16.23 0.23
C PRO A 449 10.06 17.26 -0.58
N PRO A 450 9.95 18.51 -0.13
CA PRO A 450 9.26 19.55 -0.87
C PRO A 450 10.01 19.92 -2.15
N ARG A 451 9.27 20.14 -3.23
CA ARG A 451 9.79 20.56 -4.54
C ARG A 451 9.40 22.01 -4.82
N PRO A 452 10.26 22.86 -5.39
CA PRO A 452 9.86 24.22 -5.78
C PRO A 452 8.66 24.19 -6.73
N ALA A 453 7.57 24.89 -6.38
CA ALA A 453 6.30 24.70 -7.07
C ALA A 453 6.35 25.08 -8.56
N GLY A 454 7.05 26.16 -8.91
CA GLY A 454 7.24 26.57 -10.30
C GLY A 454 7.97 25.51 -11.13
N VAL A 455 9.04 24.92 -10.58
CA VAL A 455 9.82 23.87 -11.24
C VAL A 455 8.97 22.61 -11.41
N PHE A 456 8.23 22.22 -10.38
CA PHE A 456 7.32 21.07 -10.42
C PHE A 456 6.34 21.15 -11.60
N PHE A 457 5.59 22.25 -11.72
CA PHE A 457 4.63 22.38 -12.82
C PHE A 457 5.29 22.57 -14.19
N GLU A 458 6.47 23.20 -14.27
CA GLU A 458 7.24 23.31 -15.51
C GLU A 458 7.65 21.93 -16.02
N GLU A 459 8.13 21.05 -15.13
CA GLU A 459 8.49 19.68 -15.48
C GLU A 459 7.30 18.84 -15.91
N LEU A 460 6.13 19.00 -15.26
CA LEU A 460 4.89 18.35 -15.72
C LEU A 460 4.56 18.73 -17.16
N VAL A 461 4.63 20.02 -17.48
CA VAL A 461 4.36 20.54 -18.82
C VAL A 461 5.42 20.04 -19.81
N ASP A 462 6.69 20.10 -19.45
CA ASP A 462 7.79 19.61 -20.30
C ASP A 462 7.66 18.10 -20.56
N GLY A 463 7.27 17.31 -19.56
CA GLY A 463 7.02 15.88 -19.69
C GLY A 463 5.90 15.57 -20.68
N LEU A 464 4.82 16.35 -20.69
CA LEU A 464 3.75 16.24 -21.70
C LEU A 464 4.23 16.60 -23.11
N TYR A 465 5.05 17.65 -23.26
CA TYR A 465 5.63 18.03 -24.56
C TYR A 465 6.63 16.98 -25.09
N ASN A 466 7.39 16.35 -24.20
CA ASN A 466 8.36 15.32 -24.55
C ASN A 466 7.74 13.92 -24.67
N LEU A 467 6.46 13.77 -24.32
CA LEU A 467 5.75 12.48 -24.22
C LEU A 467 6.37 11.53 -23.17
N ASP A 468 7.01 12.08 -22.13
CA ASP A 468 7.33 11.35 -20.91
C ASP A 468 6.04 10.99 -20.15
N LEU A 469 5.04 11.88 -20.25
CA LEU A 469 3.66 11.65 -19.86
C LEU A 469 2.76 11.63 -21.11
N VAL A 470 1.88 10.64 -21.19
CA VAL A 470 0.94 10.48 -22.29
C VAL A 470 -0.50 10.36 -21.77
N PRO A 471 -1.34 11.40 -21.96
CA PRO A 471 -2.75 11.33 -21.62
C PRO A 471 -3.48 10.34 -22.55
N VAL A 472 -4.32 9.49 -21.99
CA VAL A 472 -5.12 8.50 -22.71
C VAL A 472 -6.60 8.71 -22.38
N PRO A 473 -7.43 9.07 -23.37
CA PRO A 473 -8.86 9.30 -23.17
C PRO A 473 -9.58 8.00 -22.80
N ARG A 474 -10.85 8.12 -22.38
CA ARG A 474 -11.72 6.96 -22.12
C ARG A 474 -11.85 6.08 -23.37
N PRO A 475 -11.93 4.75 -23.22
CA PRO A 475 -12.28 3.87 -24.33
C PRO A 475 -13.77 3.99 -24.65
N ASP A 476 -14.14 3.67 -25.89
CA ASP A 476 -15.54 3.60 -26.34
C ASP A 476 -16.15 2.26 -25.90
N THR A 477 -16.70 2.23 -24.67
CA THR A 477 -17.31 1.04 -24.05
C THR A 477 -18.38 1.44 -23.04
N ASP A 478 -19.44 0.61 -22.93
CA ASP A 478 -20.54 0.80 -21.98
C ASP A 478 -20.15 0.43 -20.52
N VAL A 479 -18.91 -0.02 -20.29
CA VAL A 479 -18.43 -0.42 -18.96
C VAL A 479 -17.99 0.80 -18.16
N ALA A 480 -18.75 1.11 -17.10
CA ALA A 480 -18.56 2.29 -16.25
C ALA A 480 -17.19 2.36 -15.51
N GLU A 481 -16.44 1.26 -15.44
CA GLU A 481 -15.17 1.16 -14.69
C GLU A 481 -13.94 1.68 -15.47
N ASN A 482 -14.10 2.12 -16.73
CA ASN A 482 -12.97 2.53 -17.59
C ASN A 482 -12.77 4.06 -17.64
N TYR A 483 -11.85 4.57 -16.82
CA TYR A 483 -11.58 6.00 -16.62
C TYR A 483 -10.48 6.55 -17.55
N PRO A 484 -10.45 7.85 -17.88
CA PRO A 484 -9.34 8.46 -18.59
C PRO A 484 -8.09 8.39 -17.69
N GLU A 485 -6.89 8.25 -18.26
CA GLU A 485 -5.65 8.08 -17.50
C GLU A 485 -4.51 8.90 -18.10
N ILE A 486 -3.46 9.18 -17.33
CA ILE A 486 -2.20 9.71 -17.85
C ILE A 486 -1.13 8.67 -17.57
N TRP A 487 -0.58 8.08 -18.62
CA TRP A 487 0.46 7.05 -18.50
C TRP A 487 1.86 7.66 -18.61
N GLY A 488 2.87 6.90 -18.20
CA GLY A 488 4.26 7.32 -18.19
C GLY A 488 4.65 8.06 -16.90
N ALA A 489 5.93 8.43 -16.81
CA ALA A 489 6.51 8.99 -15.60
C ALA A 489 7.54 10.09 -15.91
N ILE A 490 7.55 11.13 -15.09
CA ILE A 490 8.60 12.18 -15.09
C ILE A 490 9.65 11.73 -14.09
N ARG A 491 10.76 11.20 -14.62
CA ARG A 491 11.80 10.52 -13.84
C ARG A 491 12.35 11.40 -12.70
N GLU A 492 11.98 11.04 -11.46
CA GLU A 492 12.79 11.22 -10.26
C GLU A 492 12.89 9.84 -9.60
N ASP A 493 14.04 9.19 -9.82
CA ASP A 493 14.43 7.85 -9.37
C ASP A 493 13.61 6.69 -9.96
N ASP A 494 14.27 5.89 -10.80
CA ASP A 494 13.70 4.83 -11.66
C ASP A 494 13.23 3.59 -10.87
N ASP A 495 12.16 3.73 -10.10
CA ASP A 495 11.48 2.62 -9.47
C ASP A 495 9.98 2.71 -9.79
N ASP A 496 9.49 1.69 -10.50
CA ASP A 496 8.07 1.35 -10.75
C ASP A 496 7.40 1.89 -12.02
N ASP A 497 7.73 1.28 -13.18
CA ASP A 497 6.71 1.03 -14.23
C ASP A 497 7.17 -0.03 -15.27
N ASP A 498 7.35 -1.30 -14.87
CA ASP A 498 7.76 -2.37 -15.80
C ASP A 498 6.57 -3.13 -16.45
N MET A 499 5.32 -2.67 -16.30
CA MET A 499 4.13 -3.30 -16.92
C MET A 499 3.57 -2.53 -18.13
N LEU A 500 4.13 -1.36 -18.51
CA LEU A 500 3.49 -0.47 -19.49
C LEU A 500 4.39 0.01 -20.63
N ASP A 501 5.64 -0.48 -20.77
CA ASP A 501 6.59 0.11 -21.73
C ASP A 501 6.19 -0.06 -23.21
N ALA A 502 5.49 -1.14 -23.59
CA ALA A 502 5.03 -1.33 -24.96
C ALA A 502 3.82 -0.46 -25.29
N ASP A 503 2.78 -0.50 -24.43
CA ASP A 503 1.54 0.22 -24.68
C ASP A 503 1.72 1.75 -24.56
N VAL A 504 2.58 2.19 -23.63
CA VAL A 504 2.97 3.61 -23.53
C VAL A 504 3.72 4.05 -24.79
N GLU A 505 4.60 3.22 -25.35
CA GLU A 505 5.31 3.57 -26.57
C GLU A 505 4.40 3.61 -27.80
N ASP A 506 3.41 2.71 -27.89
CA ASP A 506 2.36 2.77 -28.92
C ASP A 506 1.55 4.08 -28.83
N VAL A 507 1.16 4.48 -27.62
CA VAL A 507 0.48 5.77 -27.39
C VAL A 507 1.38 6.94 -27.78
N ARG A 508 2.69 6.89 -27.44
CA ARG A 508 3.66 7.91 -27.87
C ARG A 508 3.76 7.97 -29.39
N GLU A 509 3.77 6.83 -30.07
CA GLU A 509 3.78 6.77 -31.53
C GLU A 509 2.53 7.41 -32.12
N ILE A 510 1.33 7.10 -31.59
CA ILE A 510 0.08 7.74 -32.00
C ILE A 510 0.19 9.27 -31.90
N TYR A 511 0.67 9.81 -30.78
CA TYR A 511 0.86 11.27 -30.64
C TYR A 511 1.81 11.85 -31.70
N ARG A 512 2.95 11.18 -31.97
CA ARG A 512 3.94 11.62 -32.95
C ARG A 512 3.40 11.57 -34.38
N GLU A 513 2.69 10.52 -34.76
CA GLU A 513 2.06 10.37 -36.08
C GLU A 513 1.02 11.47 -36.34
N HIS A 514 0.34 11.91 -35.29
CA HIS A 514 -0.65 12.98 -35.35
C HIS A 514 -0.05 14.38 -35.23
N GLY A 515 1.28 14.50 -35.11
CA GLY A 515 2.01 15.76 -35.24
C GLY A 515 2.37 16.44 -33.92
N TRP A 516 2.21 15.80 -32.77
CA TRP A 516 2.68 16.35 -31.49
C TRP A 516 4.22 16.36 -31.45
N PRO A 517 4.88 17.37 -30.84
CA PRO A 517 4.35 18.56 -30.16
C PRO A 517 4.11 19.79 -31.05
N ASP A 518 4.21 19.68 -32.37
CA ASP A 518 4.05 20.80 -33.30
C ASP A 518 2.57 21.19 -33.42
N LEU A 519 2.14 22.18 -32.63
CA LEU A 519 0.73 22.61 -32.54
C LEU A 519 0.12 23.06 -33.88
N ASP A 520 0.95 23.53 -34.82
CA ASP A 520 0.47 23.91 -36.17
C ASP A 520 0.18 22.69 -37.04
N LYS A 521 0.78 21.53 -36.71
CA LYS A 521 0.60 20.26 -37.43
C LYS A 521 -0.24 19.25 -36.66
N PHE A 522 -0.48 19.48 -35.36
CA PHE A 522 -1.14 18.53 -34.49
C PHE A 522 -2.62 18.37 -34.84
N ARG A 523 -2.99 17.18 -35.31
CA ARG A 523 -4.36 16.83 -35.70
C ARG A 523 -5.12 16.30 -34.48
N ARG A 524 -5.52 17.22 -33.61
CA ARG A 524 -6.11 16.94 -32.28
C ARG A 524 -7.25 15.91 -32.32
N GLN A 525 -8.23 16.07 -33.20
CA GLN A 525 -9.39 15.16 -33.24
C GLN A 525 -9.01 13.77 -33.77
N GLU A 526 -8.20 13.69 -34.83
CA GLU A 526 -7.72 12.42 -35.36
C GLU A 526 -6.89 11.65 -34.32
N CYS A 527 -6.07 12.36 -33.54
CA CYS A 527 -5.31 11.78 -32.43
C CYS A 527 -6.23 11.21 -31.35
N TYR A 528 -7.27 11.96 -30.95
CA TYR A 528 -8.26 11.48 -29.99
C TYR A 528 -8.93 10.19 -30.46
N ASP A 529 -9.45 10.20 -31.69
CA ASP A 529 -10.15 9.04 -32.27
C ASP A 529 -9.21 7.81 -32.33
N ALA A 530 -7.93 8.02 -32.65
CA ALA A 530 -6.92 6.96 -32.67
C ALA A 530 -6.63 6.41 -31.27
N LEU A 531 -6.51 7.27 -30.26
CA LEU A 531 -6.26 6.88 -28.87
C LEU A 531 -7.45 6.13 -28.26
N VAL A 532 -8.69 6.61 -28.48
CA VAL A 532 -9.91 5.91 -28.05
C VAL A 532 -9.97 4.52 -28.65
N LYS A 533 -9.75 4.42 -29.97
CA LYS A 533 -9.74 3.14 -30.68
C LYS A 533 -8.66 2.18 -30.15
N TYR A 534 -7.45 2.69 -29.93
CA TYR A 534 -6.36 1.91 -29.38
C TYR A 534 -6.70 1.37 -27.99
N ARG A 535 -7.22 2.24 -27.11
CA ARG A 535 -7.61 1.86 -25.75
C ARG A 535 -8.78 0.87 -25.72
N THR A 536 -9.78 1.04 -26.57
CA THR A 536 -10.88 0.06 -26.68
C THR A 536 -10.35 -1.31 -27.08
N LYS A 537 -9.44 -1.35 -28.07
CA LYS A 537 -8.84 -2.61 -28.53
C LYS A 537 -8.04 -3.32 -27.43
N LEU A 538 -7.23 -2.58 -26.67
CA LEU A 538 -6.47 -3.14 -25.55
C LEU A 538 -7.40 -3.83 -24.54
N LEU A 539 -8.52 -3.19 -24.19
CA LEU A 539 -9.49 -3.78 -23.27
C LEU A 539 -10.20 -5.02 -23.83
N GLU A 540 -10.52 -5.04 -25.12
CA GLU A 540 -11.11 -6.21 -25.78
C GLU A 540 -10.14 -7.40 -25.75
N GLU A 541 -8.84 -7.16 -26.02
CA GLU A 541 -7.80 -8.20 -25.98
C GLU A 541 -7.59 -8.74 -24.56
N GLU A 542 -7.59 -7.88 -23.54
CA GLU A 542 -7.52 -8.29 -22.12
C GLU A 542 -8.74 -9.14 -21.71
N ALA A 543 -9.94 -8.81 -22.21
CA ALA A 543 -11.16 -9.55 -21.91
C ALA A 543 -11.24 -10.92 -22.61
N GLU A 544 -10.67 -11.05 -23.82
CA GLU A 544 -10.58 -12.33 -24.54
C GLU A 544 -9.58 -13.30 -23.91
N ASP A 545 -8.47 -12.79 -23.36
CA ASP A 545 -7.49 -13.62 -22.64
C ASP A 545 -8.04 -14.19 -21.31
N ASP A 546 -9.05 -13.54 -20.70
CA ASP A 546 -9.73 -14.01 -19.48
C ASP A 546 -10.78 -15.13 -19.77
N TYR A 547 -11.16 -15.31 -21.05
CA TYR A 547 -12.06 -16.37 -21.53
C TYR A 547 -11.44 -17.19 -22.68
N GLY A 548 -10.43 -18.03 -22.37
CA GLY A 548 -9.89 -18.99 -23.34
C GLY A 548 -10.96 -19.92 -23.97
N PRO A 549 -10.72 -20.46 -25.19
CA PRO A 549 -11.76 -21.11 -26.00
C PRO A 549 -12.37 -22.32 -25.30
N ALA A 550 -13.71 -22.34 -25.30
CA ALA A 550 -14.58 -23.33 -24.66
C ALA A 550 -14.35 -24.80 -25.09
#